data_AF-A0A965AIX5-F1
#
_entry.id   AF-A0A965AIX5-F1
#
_cell.length_a   1.000
_cell.length_b   1.000
_cell.length_c   1.000
_cell.angle_alpha   90.00
_cell.angle_beta   90.00
_cell.angle_gamma   90.00
#
_symmetry.space_group_name_H-M   'P 1'
#
loop_
_entity.id
_entity.type
_entity.pdbx_description
1 polymer ?
#
loop_
_entity_poly.entity_id
_entity_poly.type
_entity_poly.pdbx_seq_one_letter_code
_entity_poly.pdbx_strand_id
1 'polypeptide(L)'
;FARAIKTTEGKIVRFVEKQLKLVPQKYYRKLWLLLGMTSFGIPFGVVFAMSIGNMAMLGIGLPIGMGIGVAIGTALDNKALKEGRQLDIELKY
;
A
#
# COMPACT_ATOMS: atom_id res chain seq x y z
N PHE A 1 -5.82 3.96 25.70
CA PHE A 1 -5.94 2.50 25.54
C PHE A 1 -5.97 2.05 24.08
N ALA A 2 -6.92 2.48 23.24
CA ALA A 2 -7.02 2.03 21.84
C ALA A 2 -5.75 2.20 20.98
N ARG A 3 -4.99 3.30 21.16
CA ARG A 3 -3.75 3.56 20.40
C ARG A 3 -2.61 2.58 20.71
N ALA A 4 -2.52 2.11 21.95
CA ALA A 4 -1.52 1.14 22.36
C ALA A 4 -1.79 -0.23 21.72
N ILE A 5 -3.05 -0.67 21.71
CA ILE A 5 -3.50 -1.92 21.07
C ILE A 5 -3.13 -1.90 19.58
N LYS A 6 -3.49 -0.85 18.84
CA LYS A 6 -3.16 -0.69 17.41
C LYS A 6 -1.67 -0.80 17.12
N THR A 7 -0.86 -0.16 17.96
CA THR A 7 0.61 -0.17 17.79
C THR A 7 1.16 -1.57 18.02
N THR A 8 0.63 -2.30 19.00
CA THR A 8 1.01 -3.68 19.28
C THR A 8 0.54 -4.64 18.19
N GLU A 9 -0.70 -4.53 17.71
CA GLU A 9 -1.22 -5.32 16.58
C GLU A 9 -0.36 -5.11 15.33
N GLY A 10 -0.03 -3.87 14.98
CA GLY A 10 0.85 -3.57 13.84
C GLY A 10 2.25 -4.17 14.00
N LYS A 11 2.81 -4.16 15.22
CA LYS A 11 4.10 -4.80 15.52
C LYS A 11 4.02 -6.33 15.37
N ILE A 12 2.96 -6.96 15.85
CA ILE A 12 2.74 -8.40 15.73
C ILE A 12 2.63 -8.77 14.25
N VAL A 13 1.79 -8.08 13.49
CA VAL A 13 1.59 -8.33 12.06
C VAL A 13 2.92 -8.21 11.31
N ARG A 14 3.70 -7.16 11.58
CA ARG A 14 5.02 -6.97 10.96
C ARG A 14 6.03 -8.03 11.37
N PHE A 15 5.96 -8.54 12.61
CA PHE A 15 6.82 -9.62 13.08
C PHE A 15 6.48 -10.95 12.38
N VAL A 16 5.19 -11.30 12.32
CA VAL A 16 4.70 -12.52 11.67
C VAL A 16 4.96 -12.45 10.16
N GLU A 17 4.77 -11.29 9.52
CA GLU A 17 5.10 -11.09 8.11
C GLU A 17 6.60 -11.28 7.85
N LYS A 18 7.49 -10.77 8.71
CA LYS A 18 8.93 -10.97 8.53
C LYS A 18 9.38 -12.41 8.72
N GLN A 19 8.84 -13.10 9.73
CA GLN A 19 9.31 -14.44 10.11
C GLN A 19 8.67 -15.55 9.30
N LEU A 20 7.35 -15.46 9.10
CA LEU A 20 6.53 -16.53 8.51
C LEU A 20 5.93 -16.11 7.16
N LYS A 21 6.12 -14.85 6.76
CA LYS A 21 5.49 -14.26 5.57
C LYS A 21 3.96 -14.37 5.59
N LEU A 22 3.35 -14.47 6.78
CA LEU A 22 1.90 -14.47 6.90
C LEU A 22 1.38 -13.04 6.96
N VAL A 23 0.32 -12.77 6.22
CA VAL A 23 -0.27 -11.43 6.13
C VAL A 23 -1.78 -11.45 6.35
N PRO A 24 -2.35 -10.46 7.04
CA PRO A 24 -3.78 -10.22 7.07
C PRO A 24 -4.35 -9.90 5.69
N GLN A 25 -5.66 -10.02 5.55
CA GLN A 25 -6.32 -9.61 4.31
C GLN A 25 -6.08 -8.12 4.00
N LYS A 26 -5.84 -7.83 2.72
CA LYS A 26 -5.67 -6.47 2.17
C LYS A 26 -4.43 -5.73 2.70
N TYR A 27 -3.48 -6.44 3.29
CA TYR A 27 -2.27 -5.84 3.87
C TYR A 27 -1.40 -5.19 2.81
N TYR A 28 -1.01 -5.92 1.76
CA TYR A 28 -0.13 -5.37 0.72
C TYR A 28 -0.84 -4.33 -0.12
N ARG A 29 -2.15 -4.45 -0.35
CA ARG A 29 -2.94 -3.40 -1.00
C ARG A 29 -2.90 -2.08 -0.23
N LYS A 30 -3.10 -2.11 1.09
CA LYS A 30 -3.02 -0.89 1.91
C LYS A 30 -1.60 -0.31 1.91
N LEU A 31 -0.59 -1.17 2.05
CA LEU A 31 0.81 -0.77 2.04
C LEU A 31 1.21 -0.12 0.70
N TRP A 32 0.89 -0.77 -0.43
CA TRP A 32 1.24 -0.30 -1.76
C TRP A 32 0.36 0.84 -2.26
N LEU A 33 -0.83 1.04 -1.71
CA LEU A 33 -1.58 2.27 -1.97
C LEU A 33 -0.81 3.49 -1.46
N LEU A 34 -0.28 3.42 -0.23
CA LEU A 34 0.53 4.50 0.34
C LEU A 34 1.85 4.66 -0.45
N LEU A 35 2.57 3.56 -0.68
CA LEU A 35 3.84 3.59 -1.43
C LEU A 35 3.63 4.03 -2.88
N GLY A 36 2.54 3.62 -3.51
CA GLY A 36 2.23 3.96 -4.89
C GLY A 36 2.05 5.46 -5.07
N MET A 37 1.36 6.11 -4.13
CA MET A 37 1.21 7.56 -4.09
C MET A 37 2.55 8.27 -3.88
N THR A 38 3.37 7.81 -2.92
CA THR A 38 4.63 8.50 -2.58
C THR A 38 5.74 8.26 -3.59
N SER A 39 5.87 7.03 -4.10
CA SER A 39 6.99 6.60 -4.93
C SER A 39 6.74 6.77 -6.43
N PHE A 40 5.49 6.71 -6.87
CA PHE A 40 5.14 6.93 -8.28
C PHE A 40 4.30 8.18 -8.47
N GLY A 41 3.29 8.39 -7.63
CA GLY A 41 2.34 9.47 -7.83
C GLY A 41 2.96 10.87 -7.75
N ILE A 42 3.73 11.15 -6.69
CA ILE A 42 4.39 12.45 -6.54
C ILE A 42 5.43 12.68 -7.66
N PRO A 43 6.37 11.75 -7.93
CA PRO A 43 7.34 11.95 -9.01
C PRO A 43 6.70 12.10 -10.40
N PHE A 44 5.71 11.28 -10.75
CA PHE A 44 5.01 11.42 -12.04
C PHE A 44 4.26 12.74 -12.12
N GLY A 45 3.56 13.14 -11.05
CA GLY A 45 2.89 14.44 -11.00
C GLY A 45 3.86 15.58 -11.29
N VAL A 46 5.04 15.58 -10.67
CA VAL A 46 6.09 16.58 -10.87
C VAL A 46 6.59 16.57 -12.32
N VAL A 47 6.90 15.40 -12.88
CA VAL A 47 7.33 15.29 -14.28
C VAL A 47 6.26 15.81 -15.24
N PHE A 48 5.00 15.41 -15.08
CA PHE A 48 3.90 15.88 -15.94
C PHE A 48 3.65 17.38 -15.82
N ALA A 49 3.69 17.92 -14.60
CA ALA A 49 3.55 19.36 -14.36
C ALA A 49 4.65 20.18 -15.05
N MET A 50 5.90 19.70 -14.98
CA MET A 50 7.03 20.35 -15.64
C MET A 50 6.97 20.20 -17.16
N SER A 51 6.67 19.01 -17.68
CA SER A 51 6.61 18.76 -19.12
C SER A 51 5.50 19.53 -19.83
N ILE A 52 4.38 19.78 -19.15
CA ILE A 52 3.22 20.48 -19.72
C ILE A 52 3.22 21.98 -19.33
N GLY A 53 4.11 22.38 -18.41
CA GLY A 53 4.21 23.77 -17.93
C GLY A 53 3.01 24.21 -17.07
N ASN A 54 2.23 23.25 -16.56
CA ASN A 54 1.04 23.52 -15.76
C ASN A 54 1.11 22.78 -14.42
N MET A 55 1.32 23.53 -13.34
CA MET A 55 1.40 22.99 -11.98
C MET A 55 0.09 22.35 -11.50
N ALA A 56 -1.06 22.64 -12.12
CA ALA A 56 -2.31 21.92 -11.84
C ALA A 56 -2.20 20.42 -12.19
N MET A 57 -1.31 20.05 -13.11
CA MET A 57 -1.10 18.64 -13.49
C MET A 57 -0.33 17.83 -12.45
N LEU A 58 0.22 18.46 -11.40
CA LEU A 58 0.72 17.73 -10.23
C LEU A 58 -0.35 16.80 -9.65
N GLY A 59 -1.62 17.23 -9.68
CA GLY A 59 -2.74 16.46 -9.16
C GLY A 59 -3.02 15.15 -9.90
N ILE A 60 -2.61 15.02 -11.16
CA ILE A 60 -2.80 13.79 -11.98
C ILE A 60 -1.86 12.68 -11.53
N GLY A 61 -0.72 13.04 -10.94
CA GLY A 61 0.21 12.07 -10.38
C GLY A 61 -0.44 11.19 -9.32
N LEU A 62 -1.31 11.75 -8.48
CA LEU A 62 -1.91 11.02 -7.36
C LEU A 62 -2.81 9.85 -7.81
N PRO A 63 -3.80 10.03 -8.73
CA PRO A 63 -4.55 8.92 -9.30
C PRO A 63 -3.67 7.85 -9.98
N ILE A 64 -2.63 8.26 -10.71
CA ILE A 64 -1.71 7.31 -11.38
C ILE A 64 -0.97 6.47 -10.33
N GLY A 65 -0.39 7.14 -9.32
CA GLY A 65 0.31 6.47 -8.23
C GLY A 65 -0.60 5.53 -7.44
N MET A 66 -1.85 5.94 -7.18
CA MET A 66 -2.86 5.08 -6.55
C MET A 66 -3.19 3.88 -7.41
N GLY A 67 -3.40 4.06 -8.71
CA GLY A 67 -3.70 2.96 -9.65
C GLY A 67 -2.59 1.91 -9.68
N ILE A 68 -1.34 2.34 -9.83
CA ILE A 68 -0.16 1.47 -9.79
C ILE A 68 -0.06 0.77 -8.42
N GLY A 69 -0.20 1.53 -7.33
CA GLY A 69 -0.15 1.01 -5.97
C GLY A 69 -1.20 -0.07 -5.69
N VAL A 70 -2.45 0.16 -6.10
CA VAL A 70 -3.53 -0.81 -5.95
C VAL A 70 -3.27 -2.06 -6.80
N ALA A 71 -2.81 -1.91 -8.04
CA ALA A 71 -2.53 -3.04 -8.92
C ALA A 71 -1.43 -3.95 -8.33
N ILE A 72 -0.29 -3.37 -7.93
CA ILE A 72 0.82 -4.13 -7.35
C ILE A 72 0.42 -4.74 -6.00
N GLY A 73 -0.20 -3.95 -5.12
CA GLY A 73 -0.63 -4.41 -3.81
C GLY A 73 -1.65 -5.54 -3.87
N THR A 74 -2.60 -5.47 -4.80
CA THR A 74 -3.60 -6.53 -5.02
C THR A 74 -2.95 -7.79 -5.59
N ALA A 75 -1.97 -7.67 -6.49
CA ALA A 75 -1.23 -8.82 -7.00
C ALA A 75 -0.46 -9.55 -5.88
N LEU A 76 0.13 -8.80 -4.94
CA LEU A 76 0.84 -9.37 -3.78
C LEU A 76 -0.10 -10.02 -2.77
N ASP A 77 -1.26 -9.41 -2.48
CA ASP A 77 -2.28 -10.04 -1.64
C ASP A 77 -2.78 -11.35 -2.29
N ASN A 78 -3.07 -11.34 -3.60
CA ASN A 78 -3.48 -12.54 -4.33
C ASN A 78 -2.39 -13.63 -4.32
N LYS A 79 -1.11 -13.23 -4.35
CA LYS A 79 0.01 -14.17 -4.23
C LYS A 79 0.06 -14.78 -2.83
N ALA A 80 -0.12 -13.98 -1.77
CA ALA A 80 -0.20 -14.48 -0.41
C ALA A 80 -1.38 -15.45 -0.20
N LEU A 81 -2.52 -15.18 -0.83
CA LEU A 81 -3.68 -16.08 -0.83
C LEU A 81 -3.34 -17.43 -1.47
N LYS A 82 -2.77 -17.40 -2.68
CA LYS A 82 -2.41 -18.62 -3.43
C LYS A 82 -1.40 -19.49 -2.72
N GLU A 83 -0.49 -18.86 -1.97
CA GLU A 83 0.53 -19.56 -1.18
C GLU A 83 0.03 -20.01 0.20
N GLY A 84 -1.26 -19.81 0.53
CA GLY A 84 -1.83 -20.18 1.82
C GLY A 84 -1.28 -19.36 2.99
N ARG A 85 -0.64 -18.22 2.70
CA ARG A 85 -0.01 -17.34 3.70
C ARG A 85 -0.91 -16.19 4.16
N GLN A 86 -2.12 -16.10 3.60
CA GLN A 86 -3.07 -15.07 3.96
C GLN A 86 -3.94 -15.54 5.13
N LEU A 87 -3.88 -14.81 6.24
CA LEU A 87 -4.73 -15.04 7.40
C LEU A 87 -6.14 -14.51 7.12
N ASP A 88 -7.16 -15.25 7.54
CA ASP A 88 -8.58 -14.85 7.42
C ASP A 88 -8.98 -13.83 8.50
N ILE A 89 -8.18 -12.76 8.60
CA ILE A 89 -8.43 -11.63 9.49
C ILE A 89 -8.25 -10.34 8.69
N GLU A 90 -9.18 -9.40 8.84
CA GLU A 90 -9.06 -8.06 8.29
C GLU A 90 -8.74 -7.07 9.41
N LEU A 91 -7.60 -6.39 9.31
CA LEU A 91 -7.28 -5.28 10.21
C LEU A 91 -8.17 -4.08 9.85
N LYS A 92 -9.18 -3.82 10.69
CA LYS A 92 -10.19 -2.78 10.44
C LYS A 92 -9.74 -1.35 10.76
N TYR A 93 -8.57 -1.13 11.39
CA TYR A 93 -8.27 0.16 12.03
C TYR A 93 -6.81 0.62 12.00
#